data_AF-A0A353CR98-F1
#
_entry.id   AF-A0A353CR98-F1
#
_cell.length_a   1.000
_cell.length_b   1.000
_cell.length_c   1.000
_cell.angle_alpha   90.00
_cell.angle_beta   90.00
_cell.angle_gamma   90.00
#
_symmetry.space_group_name_H-M   'P 1'
#
loop_
_entity.id
_entity.type
_entity.pdbx_description
1 polymer ?
#
loop_
_entity_poly.entity_id
_entity_poly.type
_entity_poly.pdbx_seq_one_letter_code
_entity_poly.pdbx_strand_id
1 'polypeptide(L)'
;MKDGKIKKEEAVQMGFGLRLSMFLRSLLIQAGWNYQRMQNIGFVFALTPALRRAWPRPEDFAAAAARHAATFNTQPYMAGFILGNIARMEERAAEAGG
;
A
#
# COMPACT_ATOMS: atom_id res chain seq x y z
N MET A 1 -28.22 -8.07 12.83
CA MET A 1 -27.59 -6.72 12.71
C MET A 1 -26.06 -6.73 12.50
N LYS A 2 -25.39 -7.90 12.39
CA LYS A 2 -23.93 -7.96 12.12
C LYS A 2 -23.59 -8.14 10.62
N ASP A 3 -24.56 -8.58 9.82
CA ASP A 3 -24.32 -9.03 8.43
C ASP A 3 -24.10 -7.89 7.42
N GLY A 4 -24.54 -6.67 7.74
CA GLY A 4 -24.39 -5.51 6.86
C GLY A 4 -22.98 -4.90 6.87
N LYS A 5 -22.21 -5.09 7.96
CA LYS A 5 -20.82 -4.59 8.04
C LYS A 5 -19.83 -5.53 7.35
N ILE A 6 -20.02 -6.84 7.53
CA ILE A 6 -19.17 -7.88 6.91
C ILE A 6 -19.22 -7.80 5.38
N LYS A 7 -20.41 -7.59 4.79
CA LYS A 7 -20.56 -7.47 3.33
C LYS A 7 -19.93 -6.21 2.74
N LYS A 8 -19.87 -5.11 3.50
CA LYS A 8 -19.21 -3.87 3.05
C LYS A 8 -17.68 -4.02 3.08
N GLU A 9 -17.15 -4.77 4.06
CA GLU A 9 -15.73 -5.12 4.14
C GLU A 9 -15.29 -6.06 3.01
N GLU A 10 -16.14 -7.02 2.59
CA GLU A 10 -15.89 -7.93 1.47
C GLU A 10 -15.99 -7.26 0.08
N ALA A 11 -16.89 -6.29 -0.08
CA ALA A 11 -17.13 -5.62 -1.37
C ALA A 11 -15.98 -4.70 -1.80
N VAL A 12 -15.09 -4.32 -0.89
CA VAL A 12 -13.89 -3.52 -1.16
C VAL A 12 -12.65 -4.40 -1.02
N GLN A 13 -12.60 -5.49 -1.77
CA GLN A 13 -11.37 -6.27 -1.89
C GLN A 13 -10.57 -5.79 -3.09
N MET A 14 -9.30 -5.40 -2.88
CA MET A 14 -8.34 -5.21 -3.97
C MET A 14 -8.42 -6.41 -4.93
N GLY A 15 -8.67 -6.16 -6.22
CA GLY A 15 -8.76 -7.21 -7.22
C GLY A 15 -7.48 -8.03 -7.29
N PHE A 16 -7.58 -9.31 -7.68
CA PHE A 16 -6.44 -10.22 -7.76
C PHE A 16 -5.29 -9.65 -8.60
N GLY A 17 -5.59 -9.02 -9.74
CA GLY A 17 -4.59 -8.38 -10.60
C GLY A 17 -3.81 -7.26 -9.90
N LEU A 18 -4.46 -6.50 -9.01
CA LEU A 18 -3.80 -5.46 -8.23
C LEU A 18 -2.89 -6.06 -7.15
N ARG A 19 -3.34 -7.12 -6.47
CA ARG A 19 -2.51 -7.85 -5.49
C ARG A 19 -1.29 -8.49 -6.13
N LEU A 20 -1.47 -9.11 -7.30
CA LEU A 20 -0.37 -9.70 -8.07
C LEU A 20 0.63 -8.63 -8.53
N SER A 21 0.11 -7.50 -9.01
CA SER A 21 0.88 -6.32 -9.39
C SER A 21 1.72 -5.77 -8.22
N MET A 22 1.17 -5.71 -7.01
CA MET A 22 1.91 -5.34 -5.79
C MET A 22 2.96 -6.39 -5.41
N PHE A 23 2.59 -7.68 -5.46
CA PHE A 23 3.47 -8.80 -5.14
C PHE A 23 4.70 -8.84 -6.06
N LEU A 24 4.52 -8.69 -7.37
CA LEU A 24 5.65 -8.67 -8.30
C LEU A 24 6.58 -7.48 -8.06
N ARG A 25 6.04 -6.32 -7.65
CA ARG A 25 6.84 -5.15 -7.31
C ARG A 25 7.56 -5.29 -5.97
N SER A 26 7.01 -6.02 -5.01
CA SER A 26 7.67 -6.23 -3.70
C SER A 26 8.93 -7.09 -3.81
N LEU A 27 9.07 -7.92 -4.85
CA LEU A 27 10.32 -8.65 -5.14
C LEU A 27 11.50 -7.71 -5.44
N LEU A 28 11.22 -6.47 -5.87
CA LEU A 28 12.22 -5.45 -6.16
C LEU A 28 12.38 -4.43 -5.03
N ILE A 29 11.90 -4.72 -3.82
CA ILE A 29 11.91 -3.76 -2.70
C ILE A 29 13.31 -3.34 -2.26
N GLN A 30 14.30 -4.23 -2.43
CA GLN A 30 15.71 -3.94 -2.12
C GLN A 30 16.43 -3.19 -3.25
N ALA A 31 15.86 -3.09 -4.45
CA ALA A 31 16.52 -2.44 -5.59
C ALA A 31 16.69 -0.92 -5.39
N GLY A 32 15.81 -0.29 -4.60
CA GLY A 32 15.86 1.13 -4.26
C GLY A 32 16.57 1.44 -2.94
N TRP A 33 17.41 0.52 -2.44
CA TRP A 33 18.04 0.68 -1.13
C TRP A 33 18.99 1.89 -1.11
N ASN A 34 18.84 2.75 -0.11
CA ASN A 34 19.70 3.91 0.10
C ASN A 34 20.06 4.09 1.58
N TYR A 35 21.21 4.69 1.86
CA TYR A 35 21.70 4.84 3.24
C TYR A 35 20.84 5.78 4.10
N GLN A 36 20.09 6.70 3.49
CA GLN A 36 19.31 7.70 4.24
C GLN A 36 17.94 7.16 4.70
N ARG A 37 17.31 6.29 3.91
CA ARG A 37 15.91 5.86 4.09
C ARG A 37 15.65 4.38 3.79
N MET A 38 16.72 3.62 3.50
CA MET A 38 16.74 2.16 3.34
C MET A 38 15.82 1.70 2.21
N GLN A 39 14.80 0.88 2.48
CA GLN A 39 13.93 0.25 1.48
C GLN A 39 12.70 1.11 1.11
N ASN A 40 12.62 2.36 1.56
CA ASN A 40 11.46 3.24 1.37
C ASN A 40 11.04 3.39 -0.10
N ILE A 41 11.98 3.56 -1.03
CA ILE A 41 11.67 3.77 -2.45
C ILE A 41 11.03 2.51 -3.04
N GLY A 42 11.59 1.33 -2.73
CA GLY A 42 11.02 0.06 -3.14
C GLY A 42 9.64 -0.20 -2.53
N PHE A 43 9.44 0.22 -1.28
CA PHE A 43 8.16 0.10 -0.58
C PHE A 43 7.07 0.97 -1.22
N VAL A 44 7.36 2.25 -1.48
CA VAL A 44 6.43 3.17 -2.18
C VAL A 44 6.12 2.65 -3.59
N PHE A 45 7.12 2.14 -4.31
CA PHE A 45 6.91 1.55 -5.63
C PHE A 45 5.96 0.35 -5.58
N ALA A 46 6.14 -0.55 -4.62
CA ALA A 46 5.26 -1.71 -4.44
C ALA A 46 3.83 -1.31 -4.03
N LEU A 47 3.68 -0.21 -3.27
CA LEU A 47 2.38 0.27 -2.78
C LEU A 47 1.64 1.17 -3.79
N THR A 48 2.36 1.76 -4.76
CA THR A 48 1.84 2.66 -5.81
C THR A 48 0.52 2.20 -6.46
N PRO A 49 0.34 0.93 -6.91
CA PRO A 49 -0.92 0.52 -7.53
C PRO A 49 -2.11 0.56 -6.56
N ALA A 50 -1.91 0.27 -5.27
CA ALA A 50 -2.95 0.41 -4.26
C ALA A 50 -3.26 1.88 -3.97
N LEU A 51 -2.22 2.71 -3.80
CA LEU A 51 -2.38 4.15 -3.56
C LEU A 51 -3.13 4.85 -4.69
N ARG A 52 -2.83 4.54 -5.96
CA ARG A 52 -3.54 5.12 -7.12
C ARG A 52 -5.02 4.76 -7.15
N ARG A 53 -5.40 3.62 -6.57
CA ARG A 53 -6.81 3.21 -6.49
C ARG A 53 -7.52 3.82 -5.29
N ALA A 54 -6.85 3.90 -4.14
CA ALA A 54 -7.39 4.53 -2.94
C ALA A 54 -7.51 6.06 -3.08
N TRP A 55 -6.53 6.70 -3.73
CA TRP A 55 -6.42 8.16 -3.89
C TRP A 55 -6.35 8.53 -5.38
N PRO A 56 -7.49 8.74 -6.06
CA PRO A 56 -7.53 9.05 -7.49
C PRO A 56 -7.00 10.44 -7.83
N ARG A 57 -7.08 11.37 -6.88
CA ARG A 57 -6.61 12.75 -7.05
C ARG A 57 -5.10 12.81 -6.94
N PRO A 58 -4.38 13.47 -7.88
CA PRO A 58 -2.93 13.55 -7.85
C PRO A 58 -2.36 14.14 -6.56
N GLU A 59 -3.02 15.13 -5.98
CA GLU A 59 -2.62 15.77 -4.72
C GLU A 59 -2.65 14.80 -3.52
N ASP A 60 -3.73 14.03 -3.39
CA ASP A 60 -3.91 13.07 -2.30
C ASP A 60 -2.96 11.88 -2.47
N PHE A 61 -2.76 11.42 -3.72
CA PHE A 61 -1.79 10.39 -4.04
C PHE A 61 -0.37 10.82 -3.64
N ALA A 62 0.02 12.05 -3.99
CA ALA A 62 1.34 12.58 -3.65
C ALA A 62 1.53 12.66 -2.13
N ALA A 63 0.51 13.14 -1.41
CA ALA A 63 0.52 13.19 0.06
C ALA A 63 0.64 11.78 0.67
N ALA A 64 -0.11 10.80 0.15
CA ALA A 64 -0.06 9.42 0.62
C ALA A 64 1.28 8.74 0.32
N ALA A 65 1.81 8.91 -0.89
CA ALA A 65 3.12 8.38 -1.26
C ALA A 65 4.25 9.00 -0.41
N ALA A 66 4.16 10.30 -0.09
CA ALA A 66 5.13 10.97 0.77
C ALA A 66 5.17 10.40 2.19
N ARG A 67 4.03 9.99 2.77
CA ARG A 67 3.98 9.33 4.11
C ARG A 67 4.81 8.05 4.13
N HIS A 68 4.72 7.25 3.07
CA HIS A 68 5.42 5.97 2.95
C HIS A 68 6.87 6.12 2.47
N ALA A 69 7.30 7.33 2.11
CA ALA A 69 8.66 7.64 1.66
C ALA A 69 9.64 8.07 2.77
N ALA A 70 9.23 8.00 4.05
CA ALA A 70 10.04 8.44 5.20
C ALA A 70 11.23 7.49 5.48
N THR A 71 11.06 6.47 6.32
CA THR A 71 12.08 5.44 6.54
C THR A 71 11.37 4.10 6.62
N PHE A 72 11.84 3.13 5.85
CA PHE A 72 11.28 1.78 5.89
C PHE A 72 12.40 0.76 5.76
N ASN A 73 12.53 -0.12 6.75
CA ASN A 73 13.44 -1.25 6.69
C ASN A 73 12.82 -2.42 7.42
N THR A 74 12.72 -3.54 6.70
CA THR A 74 12.27 -4.79 7.25
C THR A 74 13.07 -5.94 6.64
N GLN A 75 12.99 -7.10 7.29
CA GLN A 75 13.35 -8.35 6.63
C GLN A 75 12.44 -8.53 5.39
N PRO A 76 12.99 -8.78 4.17
CA PRO A 76 12.21 -8.83 2.94
C PRO A 76 11.02 -9.81 2.98
N TYR A 77 11.16 -10.93 3.71
CA TYR A 77 10.08 -11.89 3.92
C TYR A 77 8.84 -11.28 4.60
N MET A 78 9.03 -10.30 5.48
CA MET A 78 7.94 -9.63 6.19
C MET A 78 7.37 -8.44 5.39
N ALA A 79 8.09 -7.96 4.37
CA ALA A 79 7.67 -6.80 3.60
C ALA A 79 6.33 -7.00 2.89
N GLY A 80 6.06 -8.20 2.37
CA GLY A 80 4.79 -8.54 1.74
C GLY A 80 3.59 -8.45 2.69
N PHE A 81 3.77 -8.92 3.93
CA PHE A 81 2.72 -8.83 4.97
C PHE A 81 2.42 -7.38 5.35
N ILE A 82 3.47 -6.57 5.55
CA ILE A 82 3.32 -5.15 5.87
C ILE A 82 2.64 -4.41 4.72
N LEU A 83 3.06 -4.67 3.48
CA LEU A 83 2.50 -4.04 2.28
C LEU A 83 0.98 -4.26 2.16
N GLY A 84 0.51 -5.49 2.42
CA GLY A 84 -0.92 -5.81 2.40
C GLY A 84 -1.73 -5.08 3.48
N ASN A 85 -1.20 -5.01 4.70
CA ASN A 85 -1.84 -4.30 5.81
C ASN A 85 -1.93 -2.80 5.52
N ILE A 86 -0.84 -2.19 5.07
CA ILE A 86 -0.81 -0.75 4.76
C ILE A 86 -1.74 -0.41 3.60
N ALA A 87 -1.80 -1.23 2.55
CA ALA A 87 -2.75 -1.02 1.47
C ALA A 87 -4.20 -1.02 1.97
N ARG A 88 -4.55 -1.95 2.88
CA ARG A 88 -5.89 -1.96 3.49
C ARG A 88 -6.14 -0.75 4.39
N MET A 89 -5.14 -0.29 5.12
CA MET A 89 -5.25 0.92 5.95
C MET A 89 -5.47 2.18 5.11
N GLU A 90 -4.77 2.31 3.97
CA GLU A 90 -4.93 3.42 3.03
C GLU A 90 -6.30 3.44 2.36
N GLU A 91 -6.84 2.27 1.98
CA GLU A 91 -8.23 2.18 1.49
C GLU A 91 -9.23 2.69 2.55
N ARG A 92 -9.08 2.26 3.81
CA ARG A 92 -9.97 2.69 4.90
C ARG A 92 -9.83 4.19 5.21
N ALA A 93 -8.61 4.74 5.08
CA ALA A 93 -8.37 6.17 5.26
C ALA A 93 -9.07 6.98 4.16
N ALA A 94 -8.98 6.54 2.90
CA ALA A 94 -9.67 7.16 1.78
C ALA A 94 -11.20 7.11 1.94
N GLU A 95 -11.75 5.99 2.42
CA GLU A 95 -13.19 5.85 2.70
C GLU A 95 -13.67 6.74 3.84
N ALA A 96 -12.83 6.97 4.86
CA ALA A 96 -13.14 7.80 6.00
C ALA A 96 -13.09 9.32 5.70
N GLY A 97 -12.70 9.70 4.48
CA GLY A 97 -12.52 11.10 4.08
C GLY A 97 -11.34 11.77 4.78
N GLY A 98 -10.31 10.98 5.12
CA GLY A 98 -9.09 11.45 5.79
C GLY A 98 -8.29 12.46 4.99
#